data_AF-A0A7J5DD49-F1
#
_entry.id   AF-A0A7J5DD49-F1
#
_cell.length_a   1.000
_cell.length_b   1.000
_cell.length_c   1.000
_cell.angle_alpha   90.00
_cell.angle_beta   90.00
_cell.angle_gamma   90.00
#
_symmetry.space_group_name_H-M   'P 1'
#
loop_
_entity.id
_entity.type
_entity.pdbx_description
1 polymer ?
#
loop_
_entity_poly.entity_id
_entity_poly.type
_entity_poly.pdbx_seq_one_letter_code
_entity_poly.pdbx_strand_id
1 'polypeptide(L)' 'MTTEEPGREPAGEPWDDLVLDEDFVRSAETTEPSARARMLAARWREGGPDPQPWRSDEPPAGWFFSKGRRRRWRRK' A
#
# COMPACT_ATOMS: atom_id res chain seq x y z
N MET A 1 -38.95 25.07 14.15
CA MET A 1 -39.49 24.38 12.97
C MET A 1 -38.48 23.31 12.60
N THR A 2 -38.57 22.17 13.27
CA THR A 2 -37.70 21.02 13.07
C THR A 2 -38.30 20.20 11.95
N THR A 3 -37.62 20.10 10.81
CA THR A 3 -38.03 19.21 9.73
C THR A 3 -37.69 17.80 10.18
N GLU A 4 -38.71 17.02 10.55
CA GLU A 4 -38.58 15.59 10.73
C GLU A 4 -38.43 14.97 9.33
N GLU A 5 -37.20 14.63 8.96
CA GLU A 5 -36.91 13.80 7.79
C GLU A 5 -37.56 12.42 8.02
N PRO A 6 -38.39 11.92 7.08
CA PRO A 6 -39.02 10.63 7.23
C PRO A 6 -37.93 9.54 7.26
N GLY A 7 -38.07 8.62 8.21
CA GLY A 7 -37.12 7.55 8.47
C GLY A 7 -36.63 6.89 7.20
N ARG A 8 -35.34 7.08 6.91
CA ARG A 8 -34.60 6.30 5.93
C ARG A 8 -34.63 4.85 6.41
N GLU A 9 -35.55 4.06 5.86
CA GLU A 9 -35.47 2.59 5.90
C GLU A 9 -34.02 2.20 5.55
N PRO A 10 -33.39 1.23 6.24
CA PRO A 10 -32.07 0.73 5.85
C PRO A 10 -32.23 -0.11 4.58
N ALA A 11 -32.69 0.51 3.49
CA ALA A 11 -32.25 0.09 2.17
C ALA A 11 -30.73 0.12 2.26
N GLY A 12 -30.11 -1.07 2.22
CA GLY A 12 -28.69 -1.28 2.43
C GLY A 12 -27.90 -0.13 1.82
N GLU A 13 -26.89 0.34 2.55
CA GLU A 13 -26.09 1.47 2.08
C GLU A 13 -25.67 1.14 0.64
N PRO A 14 -25.70 2.10 -0.30
CA PRO A 14 -25.45 1.84 -1.72
C PRO A 14 -24.08 1.20 -2.03
N TRP A 15 -23.27 0.97 -1.00
CA TRP A 15 -21.96 0.35 -0.99
C TRP A 15 -21.97 -1.10 -0.51
N ASP A 16 -23.04 -1.55 0.17
CA ASP A 16 -23.13 -2.88 0.78
C ASP A 16 -23.15 -4.01 -0.27
N ASP A 17 -23.74 -3.75 -1.44
CA ASP A 17 -23.80 -4.70 -2.57
C ASP A 17 -22.68 -4.48 -3.61
N LEU A 18 -21.78 -3.51 -3.39
CA LEU A 18 -20.73 -3.17 -4.37
C LEU A 18 -19.54 -4.14 -4.26
N VAL A 19 -19.29 -4.89 -5.33
CA VAL A 19 -18.16 -5.82 -5.41
C VAL A 19 -16.94 -5.14 -6.05
N LEU A 20 -15.87 -4.95 -5.27
CA LEU A 20 -14.62 -4.32 -5.69
C LEU A 20 -13.58 -5.35 -6.15
N ASP A 21 -13.90 -6.10 -7.20
CA ASP A 21 -13.04 -7.14 -7.76
C ASP A 21 -12.06 -6.62 -8.84
N GLU A 22 -11.31 -7.52 -9.47
CA GLU A 22 -10.36 -7.16 -10.54
C GLU A 22 -11.04 -6.53 -11.75
N ASP A 23 -12.26 -6.95 -12.09
CA ASP A 23 -12.98 -6.45 -13.27
C ASP A 23 -13.48 -5.03 -13.01
N PHE A 24 -13.97 -4.74 -11.80
CA PHE A 24 -14.28 -3.37 -11.37
C PHE A 24 -13.05 -2.47 -11.49
N VAL A 25 -11.90 -2.89 -10.97
CA VAL A 25 -10.65 -2.09 -11.06
C VAL A 25 -10.20 -1.88 -12.51
N ARG A 26 -10.32 -2.90 -13.37
CA ARG A 26 -9.96 -2.79 -14.80
C ARG A 26 -10.95 -1.96 -15.62
N SER A 27 -12.20 -1.86 -15.18
CA SER A 27 -13.23 -1.05 -15.82
C SER A 27 -13.07 0.45 -15.59
N ALA A 28 -12.21 0.85 -14.65
CA ALA A 28 -11.93 2.26 -14.38
C ALA A 28 -11.40 2.94 -15.65
N GLU A 29 -12.16 3.92 -16.14
CA GLU A 29 -11.85 4.67 -17.37
C GLU A 29 -10.47 5.32 -17.32
N THR A 30 -10.05 5.74 -16.12
CA THR A 30 -8.73 6.35 -15.90
C THR A 30 -7.88 5.46 -14.99
N THR A 31 -6.82 4.89 -15.56
CA THR A 31 -5.75 4.25 -14.80
C THR A 31 -4.57 5.22 -14.71
N GLU A 32 -4.59 6.14 -13.75
CA GLU A 32 -3.44 7.04 -13.60
C GLU A 32 -2.24 6.27 -13.04
N PRO A 33 -1.04 6.35 -13.66
CA PRO A 33 0.16 5.60 -13.26
C PRO A 33 0.66 5.82 -11.83
N SER A 34 -0.04 6.62 -11.04
CA SER A 34 0.49 7.16 -9.80
C SER A 34 -0.60 7.43 -8.75
N ALA A 35 -1.78 6.78 -8.79
CA ALA A 35 -2.78 6.91 -7.72
C ALA A 35 -2.16 6.75 -6.32
N ARG A 36 -1.32 5.71 -6.17
CA ARG A 36 -0.50 5.49 -4.97
C ARG A 36 0.51 6.62 -4.69
N ALA A 37 1.13 7.19 -5.73
CA ALA A 37 2.05 8.31 -5.57
C ALA A 37 1.32 9.61 -5.17
N ARG A 38 0.11 9.87 -5.69
CA ARG A 38 -0.75 10.99 -5.27
C ARG A 38 -1.18 10.84 -3.81
N MET A 39 -1.54 9.62 -3.39
CA MET A 39 -1.80 9.32 -1.98
C MET A 39 -0.56 9.56 -1.10
N LEU A 40 0.63 9.12 -1.54
CA LEU A 40 1.88 9.37 -0.82
C LEU A 40 2.22 10.87 -0.76
N ALA A 41 2.04 11.59 -1.86
CA ALA A 41 2.28 13.02 -1.93
C ALA A 41 1.33 13.80 -1.00
N ALA A 42 0.06 13.41 -0.93
CA ALA A 42 -0.90 13.99 0.00
C ALA A 42 -0.50 13.73 1.46
N ARG A 43 -0.09 12.50 1.80
CA ARG A 43 0.40 12.14 3.13
C ARG A 43 1.65 12.93 3.52
N TRP A 44 2.59 13.11 2.60
CA TRP A 44 3.87 13.76 2.90
C TRP A 44 3.84 15.29 2.87
N ARG A 45 2.71 15.91 2.46
CA ARG A 45 2.53 17.36 2.59
C ARG A 45 2.63 17.84 4.04
N GLU A 46 2.21 17.01 4.99
CA GLU A 46 2.20 17.35 6.42
C GLU A 46 3.49 16.92 7.14
N GLY A 47 4.32 16.11 6.47
CA GLY A 47 5.58 15.61 6.98
C GLY A 47 6.00 14.34 6.23
N GLY A 48 7.14 14.41 5.53
CA GLY A 48 7.75 13.25 4.91
C GLY A 48 8.41 12.33 5.95
N PRO A 49 8.77 11.09 5.57
CA PRO A 49 9.52 10.21 6.46
C PRO A 49 10.91 10.81 6.74
N ASP A 50 11.45 10.50 7.92
CA ASP A 50 12.82 10.87 8.26
C ASP A 50 13.81 10.30 7.24
N PRO A 51 14.91 11.04 6.94
CA PRO A 51 15.93 10.58 6.01
C PRO A 51 16.53 9.27 6.49
N GLN A 52 16.30 8.22 5.71
CA GLN A 52 16.92 6.92 5.96
C GLN A 52 18.36 6.94 5.46
N PRO A 53 19.30 6.29 6.17
CA PRO A 53 20.66 6.16 5.69
C PRO A 53 20.65 5.43 4.34
N TRP A 54 21.43 5.95 3.38
CA TRP A 54 21.67 5.38 2.05
C TRP A 54 22.10 3.90 2.04
N ARG A 55 22.52 3.38 3.20
CA ARG A 55 22.68 1.96 3.48
C ARG A 55 22.08 1.67 4.85
N SER A 56 21.21 0.68 4.92
CA SER A 56 20.93 0.01 6.19
C SER A 56 22.24 -0.62 6.67
N ASP A 57 22.85 -0.09 7.72
CA ASP A 57 24.05 -0.70 8.32
C ASP A 57 23.75 -2.13 8.82
N GLU A 58 22.47 -2.43 9.04
CA GLU A 58 21.94 -3.76 9.33
C GLU A 58 21.72 -4.55 8.01
N PRO A 59 22.48 -5.64 7.75
CA PRO A 59 22.21 -6.48 6.60
C PRO A 59 20.83 -7.15 6.75
N PRO A 60 19.90 -6.95 5.81
CA PRO A 60 18.50 -7.40 5.94
C PRO A 60 18.34 -8.93 5.92
N ALA A 61 19.41 -9.66 5.65
CA ALA A 61 19.40 -11.11 5.74
C ALA A 61 20.80 -11.60 6.10
N GLY A 62 20.95 -12.26 7.25
CA GLY A 62 22.22 -12.79 7.77
C GLY A 62 22.96 -13.79 6.86
N TRP A 63 22.48 -14.06 5.64
CA TRP A 63 23.16 -14.91 4.65
C TRP A 63 24.25 -14.20 3.85
N PHE A 64 24.23 -12.86 3.74
CA PHE A 64 25.27 -12.11 2.99
C PHE A 64 26.65 -12.14 3.67
N PHE A 65 26.72 -12.27 5.00
CA PHE A 65 27.97 -12.45 5.76
C PHE A 65 28.23 -13.88 6.22
N SER A 66 27.38 -14.85 5.83
CA SER A 66 27.56 -16.24 6.23
C SER A 66 28.85 -16.82 5.62
N LYS A 67 29.95 -16.79 6.40
CA LYS A 67 31.24 -17.42 6.06
C LYS A 67 31.11 -18.91 5.71
N GLY A 68 29.97 -19.54 6.04
CA GLY A 68 29.64 -20.92 5.66
C GLY A 68 29.62 -21.17 4.15
N ARG A 69 29.21 -20.22 3.32
CA ARG A 69 29.11 -20.43 1.86
C ARG A 69 30.47 -20.38 1.14
N ARG A 70 31.45 -19.61 1.65
CA ARG A 70 32.82 -19.57 1.09
C ARG A 70 33.60 -20.88 1.24
N ARG A 71 33.31 -21.69 2.26
CA ARG A 71 34.02 -22.96 2.50
C ARG A 71 33.65 -24.07 1.50
N ARG A 72 32.48 -24.00 0.86
CA ARG A 72 32.02 -25.05 -0.07
C ARG A 72 32.69 -24.98 -1.45
N TRP A 73 33.18 -23.80 -1.86
CA TRP A 73 33.77 -23.58 -3.19
C TRP A 73 35.29 -23.85 -3.25
N ARG A 74 35.94 -24.13 -2.11
CA ARG A 74 37.37 -24.46 -2.02
C ARG A 74 37.66 -25.97 -1.95
N ARG A 75 36.69 -26.80 -2.32
CA ARG A 75 36.88 -28.25 -2.49
C ARG A 75 36.45 -28.62 -3.90
N LYS A 76 37.31 -28.33 -4.87
CA LYS A 76 37.36 -29.00 -6.16
C LYS A 76 38.81 -29.11 -6.56
#